data_AF-A0A8S3DBH7-F1
#
_entry.id   AF-A0A8S3DBH7-F1
#
_cell.length_a   1.000
_cell.length_b   1.000
_cell.length_c   1.000
_cell.angle_alpha   90.00
_cell.angle_beta   90.00
_cell.angle_gamma   90.00
#
_symmetry.space_group_name_H-M   'P 1'
#
loop_
_entity.id
_entity.type
_entity.pdbx_description
1 polymer ?
#
loop_
_entity_poly.entity_id
_entity_poly.type
_entity_poly.pdbx_seq_one_letter_code
_entity_poly.pdbx_strand_id
1 'polypeptide(L)'
;GSESPEEHAAYVWQFYVRQCAARRICIMAHSYGGAVVLELASKFTPDFDKCVFAIALSDSPMRAYTKSFNKNVVAMLKKKAINWGASDRPVNQFLFDRDYGEVRSAGHLAHEWTSHTAFDAIFKFFEEERAKLERNGN
;
A
#
# COMPACT_ATOMS: atom_id res chain seq x y z
N GLY A 1 5.90 -11.19 23.20
CA GLY A 1 5.28 -10.98 21.89
C GLY A 1 5.31 -12.30 21.14
N SER A 2 4.13 -12.84 20.83
CA SER A 2 3.95 -14.09 20.08
C SER A 2 2.70 -13.96 19.20
N GLU A 3 2.52 -12.80 18.58
CA GLU A 3 1.41 -12.46 17.70
C GLU A 3 1.91 -12.40 16.25
N SER A 4 1.01 -12.68 15.29
CA SER A 4 1.33 -12.61 13.86
C SER A 4 1.52 -11.15 13.40
N PRO A 5 2.21 -10.88 12.27
CA PRO A 5 2.37 -9.50 11.77
C PRO A 5 1.02 -8.83 11.46
N GLU A 6 0.00 -9.60 11.10
CA GLU A 6 -1.38 -9.14 10.91
C GLU A 6 -2.04 -8.71 12.23
N GLU A 7 -1.92 -9.54 13.27
CA GLU A 7 -2.44 -9.23 14.60
C GLU A 7 -1.76 -7.98 15.16
N HIS A 8 -0.44 -7.90 14.99
CA HIS A 8 0.34 -6.74 15.39
C HIS A 8 -0.13 -5.46 14.68
N ALA A 9 -0.26 -5.49 13.34
CA ALA A 9 -0.73 -4.34 12.58
C ALA A 9 -2.16 -3.93 12.97
N ALA A 10 -3.04 -4.90 13.19
CA ALA A 10 -4.40 -4.65 13.66
C ALA A 10 -4.43 -4.00 15.05
N TYR A 11 -3.58 -4.46 15.97
CA TYR A 11 -3.41 -3.87 17.29
C TYR A 11 -2.93 -2.42 17.20
N VAL A 12 -1.85 -2.17 16.45
CA VAL A 12 -1.31 -0.82 16.24
C VAL A 12 -2.37 0.11 15.65
N TRP A 13 -3.11 -0.37 14.64
CA TRP A 13 -4.19 0.41 14.03
C TRP A 13 -5.27 0.76 15.04
N GLN A 14 -5.78 -0.25 15.77
CA GLN A 14 -6.90 -0.08 16.69
C GLN A 14 -6.59 0.89 17.85
N PHE A 15 -5.39 0.76 18.44
CA PHE A 15 -5.08 1.44 19.69
C PHE A 15 -4.25 2.72 19.51
N TYR A 16 -3.55 2.89 18.39
CA TYR A 16 -2.71 4.07 18.16
C TYR A 16 -3.17 4.87 16.95
N VAL A 17 -3.26 4.24 15.77
CA VAL A 17 -3.56 4.97 14.53
C VAL A 17 -4.98 5.53 14.54
N ARG A 18 -5.99 4.75 14.93
CA ARG A 18 -7.37 5.23 14.97
C ARG A 18 -7.60 6.37 15.97
N GLN A 19 -6.79 6.38 17.04
CA GLN A 19 -6.84 7.41 18.08
C GLN A 19 -6.10 8.69 17.67
N CYS A 20 -5.30 8.66 16.60
CA CYS A 20 -4.58 9.82 16.15
C CYS A 20 -5.50 10.87 15.51
N ALA A 21 -5.09 12.14 15.58
CA ALA A 21 -5.80 13.24 14.92
C ALA A 21 -5.65 13.22 13.40
N ALA A 22 -4.64 12.51 12.87
CA ALA A 22 -4.42 12.43 11.43
C ALA A 22 -5.58 11.68 10.75
N ARG A 23 -6.16 12.31 9.73
CA ARG A 23 -7.25 11.75 8.91
C ARG A 23 -6.84 11.50 7.46
N ARG A 24 -5.58 11.76 7.11
CA ARG A 24 -4.98 11.53 5.79
C ARG A 24 -3.70 10.73 6.01
N ILE A 25 -3.78 9.44 5.76
CA ILE A 25 -2.73 8.46 6.03
C ILE A 25 -2.28 7.86 4.70
N CYS A 26 -0.97 7.80 4.48
CA CYS A 26 -0.38 6.97 3.43
C CYS A 26 0.33 5.78 4.08
N ILE A 27 0.37 4.65 3.40
CA ILE A 27 1.02 3.42 3.89
C ILE A 27 2.10 2.99 2.89
N MET A 28 3.29 2.67 3.40
CA MET A 28 4.33 1.96 2.64
C MET A 28 4.49 0.56 3.21
N ALA A 29 4.47 -0.47 2.37
CA ALA A 29 4.62 -1.86 2.80
C ALA A 29 5.49 -2.67 1.84
N HIS A 30 6.54 -3.28 2.38
CA HIS A 30 7.46 -4.13 1.63
C HIS A 30 7.05 -5.61 1.72
N SER A 31 7.21 -6.36 0.63
CA SER A 31 7.07 -7.81 0.62
C SER A 31 5.73 -8.27 1.21
N TYR A 32 5.77 -9.19 2.19
CA TYR A 32 4.62 -9.71 2.92
C TYR A 32 3.77 -8.62 3.60
N GLY A 33 4.33 -7.43 3.84
CA GLY A 33 3.57 -6.28 4.34
C GLY A 33 2.34 -5.94 3.48
N GLY A 34 2.33 -6.24 2.18
CA GLY A 34 1.12 -6.05 1.36
C GLY A 34 -0.04 -6.97 1.75
N ALA A 35 0.24 -8.21 2.17
CA ALA A 35 -0.78 -9.11 2.72
C ALA A 35 -1.32 -8.58 4.05
N VAL A 36 -0.44 -8.01 4.88
CA VAL A 36 -0.81 -7.35 6.14
C VAL A 36 -1.71 -6.13 5.88
N VAL A 37 -1.42 -5.33 4.85
CA VAL A 37 -2.30 -4.21 4.44
C VAL A 37 -3.67 -4.69 3.98
N LEU A 38 -3.75 -5.80 3.23
CA LEU A 38 -5.01 -6.41 2.83
C LEU A 38 -5.86 -6.83 4.05
N GLU A 39 -5.24 -7.53 5.00
CA GLU A 39 -5.91 -7.95 6.24
C GLU A 39 -6.39 -6.75 7.05
N LEU A 40 -5.54 -5.72 7.17
CA LEU A 40 -5.87 -4.50 7.89
C LEU A 40 -7.04 -3.74 7.25
N ALA A 41 -7.02 -3.60 5.92
CA ALA A 41 -8.09 -2.99 5.16
C ALA A 41 -9.40 -3.80 5.25
N SER A 42 -9.31 -5.13 5.28
CA SER A 42 -10.46 -6.02 5.45
C SER A 42 -11.10 -5.88 6.83
N LYS A 43 -10.27 -5.85 7.89
CA LYS A 43 -10.72 -5.78 9.29
C LYS A 43 -11.31 -4.42 9.66
N PHE A 44 -10.84 -3.33 9.05
CA PHE A 44 -11.24 -1.96 9.40
C PHE A 44 -11.83 -1.17 8.21
N THR A 45 -12.44 -1.84 7.23
CA THR A 45 -12.78 -1.27 5.91
C THR A 45 -13.36 0.15 5.91
N PRO A 46 -14.41 0.51 6.68
CA PRO A 46 -14.98 1.85 6.56
C PRO A 46 -14.04 2.95 7.05
N ASP A 47 -13.30 2.67 8.11
CA ASP A 47 -12.35 3.60 8.74
C ASP A 47 -11.06 3.70 7.91
N PHE A 48 -10.54 2.55 7.49
CA PHE A 48 -9.36 2.44 6.63
C PHE A 48 -9.59 3.15 5.29
N ASP A 49 -10.72 2.92 4.62
CA ASP A 49 -11.03 3.55 3.34
C ASP A 49 -11.16 5.08 3.47
N LYS A 50 -11.69 5.56 4.60
CA LYS A 50 -11.84 6.99 4.85
C LYS A 50 -10.52 7.71 5.09
N CYS A 51 -9.59 7.10 5.83
CA CYS A 51 -8.36 7.78 6.24
C CYS A 51 -7.14 7.44 5.38
N VAL A 52 -7.05 6.25 4.80
CA VAL A 52 -5.93 5.83 3.96
C VAL A 52 -6.17 6.27 2.52
N PHE A 53 -5.34 7.16 2.01
CA PHE A 53 -5.52 7.73 0.68
C PHE A 53 -4.57 7.17 -0.37
N ALA A 54 -3.40 6.69 0.04
CA ALA A 54 -2.39 6.17 -0.87
C ALA A 54 -1.62 5.01 -0.22
N ILE A 55 -1.28 4.00 -1.01
CA ILE A 55 -0.58 2.80 -0.56
C ILE A 55 0.55 2.52 -1.55
N ALA A 56 1.79 2.56 -1.07
CA ALA A 56 2.95 2.14 -1.84
C ALA A 56 3.39 0.76 -1.39
N LEU A 57 3.34 -0.21 -2.29
CA LEU A 57 3.89 -1.53 -2.09
C LEU A 57 5.29 -1.57 -2.70
N SER A 58 6.21 -2.28 -2.05
CA SER A 58 7.57 -2.50 -2.55
C SER A 58 7.79 -4.01 -2.67
N ASP A 59 7.89 -4.47 -3.90
CA ASP A 59 8.03 -5.88 -4.29
C ASP A 59 7.12 -6.85 -3.52
N SER A 60 5.85 -6.44 -3.36
CA SER A 60 4.90 -7.23 -2.59
C SER A 60 4.24 -8.33 -3.44
N PRO A 61 4.19 -9.59 -2.95
CA PRO A 61 3.45 -10.67 -3.60
C PRO A 61 1.94 -10.60 -3.31
N MET A 62 1.37 -9.40 -3.15
CA MET A 62 -0.02 -9.18 -2.71
C MET A 62 -1.06 -9.95 -3.54
N ARG A 63 -0.79 -10.18 -4.83
CA ARG A 63 -1.60 -11.04 -5.73
C ARG A 63 -1.95 -12.40 -5.15
N ALA A 64 -1.04 -13.01 -4.41
CA ALA A 64 -1.21 -14.36 -3.88
C ALA A 64 -2.36 -14.44 -2.87
N TYR A 65 -2.73 -13.29 -2.28
CA TYR A 65 -3.68 -13.21 -1.17
C TYR A 65 -5.03 -12.62 -1.58
N THR A 66 -5.13 -11.86 -2.68
CA THR A 66 -6.35 -11.13 -3.07
C THR A 66 -7.59 -12.02 -3.18
N LYS A 67 -7.44 -13.28 -3.60
CA LYS A 67 -8.55 -14.25 -3.73
C LYS A 67 -9.17 -14.65 -2.40
N SER A 68 -8.44 -14.50 -1.30
CA SER A 68 -8.91 -14.81 0.06
C SER A 68 -9.72 -13.67 0.68
N PHE A 69 -9.80 -12.51 0.01
CA PHE A 69 -10.45 -11.31 0.54
C PHE A 69 -11.70 -10.91 -0.25
N ASN A 70 -12.53 -10.08 0.40
CA ASN A 70 -13.70 -9.49 -0.23
C ASN A 70 -13.30 -8.65 -1.45
N LYS A 71 -13.95 -8.89 -2.60
CA LYS A 71 -13.69 -8.17 -3.86
C LYS A 71 -13.81 -6.66 -3.73
N ASN A 72 -14.68 -6.16 -2.86
CA ASN A 72 -14.84 -4.71 -2.62
C ASN A 72 -13.61 -4.11 -1.93
N VAL A 73 -12.98 -4.85 -1.00
CA VAL A 73 -11.74 -4.45 -0.34
C VAL A 73 -10.60 -4.41 -1.35
N VAL A 74 -10.47 -5.46 -2.17
CA VAL A 74 -9.45 -5.51 -3.23
C VAL A 74 -9.64 -4.38 -4.25
N ALA A 75 -10.89 -4.11 -4.66
CA ALA A 75 -11.22 -3.03 -5.58
C ALA A 75 -10.97 -1.63 -4.99
N MET A 76 -11.18 -1.46 -3.67
CA MET A 76 -10.83 -0.24 -2.96
C MET A 76 -9.31 -0.02 -2.98
N LEU A 77 -8.53 -1.04 -2.62
CA LEU A 77 -7.07 -0.96 -2.63
C LEU A 77 -6.52 -0.70 -4.03
N LYS A 78 -7.09 -1.32 -5.06
CA LYS A 78 -6.70 -1.08 -6.47
C LYS A 78 -6.73 0.40 -6.86
N LYS A 79 -7.63 1.20 -6.29
CA LYS A 79 -7.73 2.64 -6.59
C LYS A 79 -6.66 3.48 -5.90
N LYS A 80 -6.01 2.92 -4.88
CA LYS A 80 -5.09 3.64 -3.97
C LYS A 80 -3.68 3.10 -3.99
N ALA A 81 -3.45 1.92 -4.57
CA ALA A 81 -2.21 1.17 -4.45
C ALA A 81 -1.40 1.16 -5.75
N ILE A 82 -0.08 1.34 -5.61
CA ILE A 82 0.93 1.06 -6.64
C ILE A 82 1.99 0.16 -6.02
N ASN A 83 2.45 -0.85 -6.76
CA ASN A 83 3.52 -1.74 -6.35
C ASN A 83 4.79 -1.51 -7.16
N TRP A 84 5.88 -1.11 -6.51
CA TRP A 84 7.21 -1.02 -7.12
C TRP A 84 7.90 -2.38 -7.00
N GLY A 85 7.77 -3.19 -8.06
CA GLY A 85 8.32 -4.55 -8.11
C GLY A 85 9.77 -4.59 -8.58
N ALA A 86 10.46 -5.68 -8.22
CA ALA A 86 11.83 -5.92 -8.66
C ALA A 86 11.93 -5.98 -10.19
N SER A 87 12.70 -5.07 -10.78
CA SER A 87 12.95 -4.94 -12.21
C SER A 87 14.15 -4.03 -12.46
N ASP A 88 14.92 -4.32 -13.50
CA ASP A 88 16.05 -3.53 -13.99
C ASP A 88 15.65 -2.35 -14.88
N ARG A 89 14.36 -2.20 -15.18
CA ARG A 89 13.82 -1.05 -15.93
C ARG A 89 13.95 0.26 -15.13
N PRO A 90 14.00 1.43 -15.79
CA PRO A 90 14.00 2.72 -15.09
C PRO A 90 12.95 2.80 -13.98
N VAL A 91 13.35 3.36 -12.82
CA VAL A 91 12.47 3.53 -11.66
C VAL A 91 11.17 4.21 -12.09
N ASN A 92 10.04 3.72 -11.55
CA ASN A 92 8.69 4.21 -11.83
C ASN A 92 8.17 3.94 -13.26
N GLN A 93 8.90 3.19 -14.10
CA GLN A 93 8.35 2.75 -15.38
C GLN A 93 7.22 1.74 -15.15
N PHE A 94 6.07 1.94 -15.80
CA PHE A 94 4.98 0.97 -15.81
C PHE A 94 5.47 -0.41 -16.31
N LEU A 95 5.10 -1.45 -15.58
CA LEU A 95 5.36 -2.84 -15.96
C LEU A 95 4.08 -3.51 -16.46
N PHE A 96 3.06 -3.56 -15.62
CA PHE A 96 1.77 -4.20 -15.90
C PHE A 96 0.76 -3.86 -14.80
N ASP A 97 -0.52 -4.12 -15.08
CA ASP A 97 -1.58 -4.06 -14.08
C ASP A 97 -1.85 -5.42 -13.42
N ARG A 98 -2.33 -5.35 -12.18
CA ARG A 98 -2.89 -6.47 -11.42
C ARG A 98 -4.31 -6.15 -10.94
N ASP A 99 -4.95 -7.17 -10.37
CA ASP A 99 -6.25 -7.07 -9.72
C ASP A 99 -6.23 -6.14 -8.50
N TYR A 100 -5.06 -5.89 -7.92
CA TYR A 100 -4.89 -5.05 -6.74
C TYR A 100 -4.24 -3.68 -6.99
N GLY A 101 -3.86 -3.35 -8.23
CA GLY A 101 -3.18 -2.08 -8.53
C GLY A 101 -2.21 -2.17 -9.69
N GLU A 102 -1.65 -1.00 -10.03
CA GLU A 102 -0.58 -0.86 -11.00
C GLU A 102 0.73 -1.40 -10.44
N VAL A 103 1.57 -2.01 -11.28
CA VAL A 103 2.94 -2.40 -10.94
C VAL A 103 3.94 -1.60 -11.77
N ARG A 104 4.88 -0.96 -11.09
CA ARG A 104 5.97 -0.17 -11.66
C ARG A 104 7.32 -0.76 -11.30
N SER A 105 8.35 -0.41 -12.05
CA SER A 105 9.72 -0.84 -11.77
C SER A 105 10.27 -0.12 -10.54
N ALA A 106 10.88 -0.88 -9.63
CA ALA A 106 11.69 -0.34 -8.55
C ALA A 106 13.11 0.07 -8.99
N GLY A 107 13.52 -0.25 -10.23
CA GLY A 107 14.86 0.05 -10.74
C GLY A 107 15.98 -0.80 -10.13
N HIS A 108 15.62 -1.93 -9.53
CA HIS A 108 16.56 -2.90 -8.98
C HIS A 108 15.99 -4.31 -9.02
N LEU A 109 16.84 -5.32 -9.20
CA LEU A 109 16.44 -6.73 -9.24
C LEU A 109 16.41 -7.40 -7.86
N ALA A 110 17.20 -6.91 -6.91
CA ALA A 110 17.19 -7.45 -5.55
C ALA A 110 15.96 -6.99 -4.76
N HIS A 111 15.21 -7.96 -4.26
CA HIS A 111 13.96 -7.79 -3.49
C HIS A 111 14.10 -6.78 -2.34
N GLU A 112 15.20 -6.86 -1.60
CA GLU A 112 15.49 -6.07 -0.40
C GLU A 112 15.80 -4.60 -0.71
N TRP A 113 16.25 -4.32 -1.94
CA TRP A 113 16.68 -2.99 -2.35
C TRP A 113 15.54 -2.16 -2.96
N THR A 114 14.42 -2.80 -3.30
CA THR A 114 13.31 -2.15 -4.00
C THR A 114 12.75 -0.93 -3.26
N SER A 115 12.72 -0.96 -1.93
CA SER A 115 12.25 0.17 -1.11
C SER A 115 13.20 1.35 -1.15
N HIS A 116 14.51 1.09 -1.16
CA HIS A 116 15.52 2.13 -1.22
C HIS A 116 15.55 2.78 -2.61
N THR A 117 15.56 1.96 -3.67
CA THR A 117 15.70 2.47 -5.04
C THR A 117 14.43 3.14 -5.56
N ALA A 118 13.25 2.73 -5.07
CA ALA A 118 11.97 3.36 -5.41
C ALA A 118 11.59 4.54 -4.50
N PHE A 119 12.41 4.88 -3.49
CA PHE A 119 12.05 5.83 -2.43
C PHE A 119 11.51 7.16 -2.98
N ASP A 120 12.26 7.83 -3.87
CA ASP A 120 11.85 9.12 -4.43
C ASP A 120 10.55 9.02 -5.24
N ALA A 121 10.37 7.92 -5.98
CA ALA A 121 9.15 7.69 -6.75
C ALA A 121 7.93 7.45 -5.85
N ILE A 122 8.13 6.72 -4.75
CA ILE A 122 7.09 6.44 -3.75
C ILE A 122 6.64 7.74 -3.07
N PHE A 123 7.59 8.57 -2.61
CA PHE A 123 7.27 9.83 -1.95
C PHE A 123 6.64 10.83 -2.91
N LYS A 124 7.10 10.88 -4.17
CA LYS A 124 6.44 11.67 -5.21
C LYS A 124 4.99 11.22 -5.43
N PHE A 125 4.73 9.91 -5.48
CA PHE A 125 3.37 9.38 -5.56
C PHE A 125 2.50 9.82 -4.37
N PHE A 126 3.00 9.73 -3.13
CA PHE A 126 2.25 10.18 -1.96
C PHE A 126 1.91 11.68 -2.02
N GLU A 127 2.85 12.51 -2.47
CA GLU A 127 2.63 13.94 -2.65
C GLU A 127 1.58 14.24 -3.72
N GLU A 128 1.63 13.54 -4.85
CA GLU A 128 0.65 13.67 -5.93
C GLU A 128 -0.76 13.24 -5.51
N GLU A 129 -0.89 12.13 -4.77
CA GLU A 129 -2.19 11.68 -4.25
C GLU A 129 -2.74 12.63 -3.17
N ARG A 130 -1.86 13.19 -2.32
CA ARG A 130 -2.26 14.20 -1.34
C ARG A 130 -2.81 15.46 -2.04
N ALA A 131 -2.12 15.95 -3.07
CA ALA A 131 -2.56 17.10 -3.85
C ALA A 131 -3.88 16.85 -4.63
N LYS A 132 -4.16 15.60 -5.04
CA LYS A 132 -5.46 15.23 -5.63
C LYS A 132 -6.59 15.31 -4.61
N LEU A 133 -6.37 14.79 -3.39
CA LEU A 133 -7.36 14.88 -2.32
C LEU A 133 -7.73 16.32 -1.96
N GLU A 134 -6.73 17.20 -1.87
CA GLU A 134 -6.95 18.60 -1.49
C GLU A 134 -7.75 19.37 -2.54
N ARG A 135 -7.55 19.04 -3.82
CA ARG A 135 -8.35 19.61 -4.92
C ARG A 135 -9.79 19.12 -4.96
N ASN A 136 -10.05 17.89 -4.51
CA ASN A 136 -11.39 17.29 -4.51
C ASN A 136 -12.18 17.59 -3.22
N GLY A 137 -11.52 18.15 -2.19
CA GLY A 137 -12.12 18.50 -0.90
C GLY A 137 -12.48 19.98 -0.75
N ASN A 138 -12.18 20.80 -1.77
CA ASN A 138 -12.73 22.14 -1.99
C ASN A 138 -13.90 22.06 -2.98
#